data_AF-A0A940P462-F1
#
_entry.id   AF-A0A940P462-F1
#
_cell.length_a   1.000
_cell.length_b   1.000
_cell.length_c   1.000
_cell.angle_alpha   90.00
_cell.angle_beta   90.00
_cell.angle_gamma   90.00
#
_symmetry.space_group_name_H-M   'P 1'
#
loop_
_entity.id
_entity.type
_entity.pdbx_description
1 polymer ?
#
loop_
_entity_poly.entity_id
_entity_poly.type
_entity_poly.pdbx_seq_one_letter_code
_entity_poly.pdbx_strand_id
1 'polypeptide(L)'
;MPRDKPSRANTRPDHNGTQRAQFESNKKKIYATQTVCGICGKPVDFGLKFPHPLSACIDHIIPVSKGGHPSDIQNLQLAHMCCNRMKSDKLTAEKQEFSTGIELVSNRNLPLTFDWKTV
;
A
#
# COMPACT_ATOMS: atom_id res chain seq x y z
N MET A 1 13.62 -0.23 -35.66
CA MET A 1 12.65 -1.35 -35.58
C MET A 1 11.68 -1.06 -34.44
N PRO A 2 10.35 -1.00 -34.68
CA PRO A 2 9.38 -0.90 -33.60
C PRO A 2 9.44 -2.19 -32.77
N ARG A 3 9.58 -2.06 -31.45
CA ARG A 3 9.57 -3.22 -30.54
C ARG A 3 8.13 -3.50 -30.15
N ASP A 4 7.44 -4.31 -30.94
CA ASP A 4 6.15 -4.90 -30.55
C ASP A 4 6.40 -5.91 -29.42
N LYS A 5 6.38 -5.42 -28.17
CA LYS A 5 6.36 -6.30 -27.01
C LYS A 5 4.93 -6.81 -26.83
N PRO A 6 4.65 -8.12 -26.95
CA PRO A 6 3.34 -8.64 -26.62
C PRO A 6 3.05 -8.33 -25.15
N SER A 7 1.91 -7.68 -24.88
CA SER A 7 1.44 -7.46 -23.51
C SER A 7 1.18 -8.83 -22.89
N ARG A 8 1.99 -9.21 -21.89
CA ARG A 8 1.71 -10.41 -21.11
C ARG A 8 0.32 -10.22 -20.49
N ALA A 9 -0.58 -11.16 -20.74
CA ALA A 9 -1.86 -11.20 -20.05
C ALA A 9 -1.57 -11.15 -18.55
N ASN A 10 -2.10 -10.13 -17.87
CA ASN A 10 -1.85 -9.89 -16.45
C ASN A 10 -2.50 -11.02 -15.64
N THR A 11 -1.77 -12.12 -15.38
CA THR A 11 -2.20 -13.36 -14.69
C THR A 11 -2.44 -13.15 -13.19
N ARG A 12 -2.68 -11.92 -12.77
CA ARG A 12 -2.93 -11.58 -11.39
C ARG A 12 -4.30 -12.14 -10.98
N PRO A 13 -4.38 -13.02 -9.95
CA PRO A 13 -5.64 -13.64 -9.53
C PRO A 13 -6.75 -12.63 -9.26
N ASP A 14 -6.39 -11.45 -8.75
CA ASP A 14 -7.29 -10.33 -8.47
C ASP A 14 -7.97 -9.71 -9.71
N HIS A 15 -7.58 -10.09 -10.93
CA HIS A 15 -8.17 -9.59 -12.17
C HIS A 15 -9.30 -10.48 -12.74
N ASN A 16 -9.56 -11.67 -12.15
CA ASN A 16 -10.61 -12.57 -12.62
C ASN A 16 -12.02 -12.14 -12.17
N GLY A 17 -13.00 -12.22 -13.08
CA GLY A 17 -14.30 -11.53 -12.98
C GLY A 17 -15.17 -11.83 -11.74
N THR A 18 -15.23 -13.08 -11.27
CA THR A 18 -16.06 -13.45 -10.09
C THR A 18 -15.52 -12.85 -8.79
N GLN A 19 -14.20 -12.86 -8.64
CA GLN A 19 -13.49 -12.29 -7.49
C GLN A 19 -13.59 -10.76 -7.49
N ARG A 20 -13.61 -10.13 -8.67
CA ARG A 20 -13.79 -8.68 -8.82
C ARG A 20 -15.16 -8.20 -8.33
N ALA A 21 -16.24 -8.91 -8.65
CA ALA A 21 -17.57 -8.56 -8.17
C ALA A 21 -17.65 -8.59 -6.64
N GLN A 22 -17.11 -9.64 -6.02
CA GLN A 22 -17.03 -9.75 -4.55
C GLN A 22 -16.17 -8.63 -3.93
N PHE A 23 -15.03 -8.31 -4.56
CA PHE A 23 -14.16 -7.21 -4.12
C PHE A 23 -14.89 -5.87 -4.18
N GLU A 24 -15.63 -5.57 -5.25
CA GLU A 24 -16.39 -4.33 -5.38
C GLU A 24 -17.50 -4.21 -4.34
N SER A 25 -18.22 -5.31 -4.06
CA SER A 25 -19.19 -5.37 -2.97
C SER A 25 -18.55 -5.12 -1.60
N ASN A 26 -17.40 -5.74 -1.32
CA ASN A 26 -16.69 -5.60 -0.06
C ASN A 26 -16.05 -4.22 0.11
N LYS A 27 -15.52 -3.64 -0.97
CA LYS A 27 -15.03 -2.26 -1.00
C LYS A 27 -16.10 -1.27 -0.57
N LYS A 28 -17.32 -1.39 -1.11
CA LYS A 28 -18.44 -0.53 -0.71
C LYS A 28 -18.78 -0.67 0.77
N LYS A 29 -18.76 -1.90 1.30
CA LYS A 29 -18.98 -2.16 2.73
C LYS A 29 -17.90 -1.49 3.59
N ILE A 30 -16.62 -1.68 3.25
CA ILE A 30 -15.50 -1.11 4.01
C ILE A 30 -15.54 0.41 4.01
N TYR A 31 -15.82 1.05 2.87
CA TYR A 31 -15.94 2.51 2.81
C TYR A 31 -17.13 3.06 3.60
N ALA A 32 -18.17 2.26 3.85
CA ALA A 32 -19.31 2.64 4.66
C ALA A 32 -19.11 2.38 6.16
N THR A 33 -18.32 1.35 6.53
CA THR A 33 -18.15 0.94 7.94
C THR A 33 -16.88 1.45 8.58
N GLN A 34 -15.80 1.64 7.82
CA GLN A 34 -14.49 2.04 8.32
C GLN A 34 -14.18 3.48 7.94
N THR A 35 -13.60 4.23 8.88
CA THR A 35 -13.14 5.61 8.68
C THR A 35 -11.67 5.79 9.02
N VAL A 36 -11.04 4.76 9.58
CA VAL A 36 -9.65 4.78 10.07
C VAL A 36 -8.78 3.90 9.19
N CYS A 37 -7.56 4.38 8.89
CA CYS A 37 -6.56 3.63 8.15
C CYS A 37 -6.00 2.48 9.00
N GLY A 38 -6.12 1.24 8.54
CA GLY A 38 -5.62 0.05 9.23
C GLY A 38 -4.09 -0.07 9.28
N ILE A 39 -3.35 0.76 8.53
CA ILE A 39 -1.88 0.78 8.54
C ILE A 39 -1.33 1.81 9.53
N CYS A 40 -1.82 3.05 9.49
CA CYS A 40 -1.29 4.14 10.32
C CYS A 40 -2.18 4.55 11.50
N GLY A 41 -3.40 4.01 11.61
CA GLY A 41 -4.35 4.31 12.67
C GLY A 41 -4.98 5.71 12.62
N LYS A 42 -4.70 6.51 11.58
CA LYS A 42 -5.26 7.86 11.41
C LYS A 42 -6.55 7.85 10.60
N PRO A 43 -7.47 8.81 10.81
CA PRO A 43 -8.68 8.90 9.99
C PRO A 43 -8.36 9.15 8.51
N VAL A 44 -9.20 8.62 7.63
CA VAL A 44 -9.13 8.79 6.18
C VAL A 44 -10.17 9.80 5.74
N ASP A 45 -9.73 10.79 4.98
CA ASP A 45 -10.63 11.76 4.36
C ASP A 45 -11.11 11.25 2.99
N PHE A 46 -12.40 10.97 2.87
CA PHE A 46 -13.03 10.52 1.64
C PHE A 46 -13.29 11.64 0.61
N GLY A 47 -13.09 12.91 0.99
CA GLY A 47 -13.13 14.05 0.05
C GLY A 47 -11.93 14.06 -0.92
N LEU A 48 -10.83 13.42 -0.53
CA LEU A 48 -9.61 13.34 -1.31
C LEU A 48 -9.72 12.27 -2.40
N LYS A 49 -9.69 12.70 -3.67
CA LYS A 49 -9.72 11.81 -4.83
C LYS A 49 -8.31 11.33 -5.21
N PHE A 50 -8.25 10.16 -5.83
CA PHE A 50 -7.03 9.68 -6.48
C PHE A 50 -6.53 10.72 -7.50
N PRO A 51 -5.21 11.00 -7.61
CA PRO A 51 -4.06 10.29 -7.05
C PRO A 51 -3.48 10.89 -5.75
N HIS A 52 -4.28 11.62 -4.96
CA HIS A 52 -3.78 12.27 -3.75
C HIS A 52 -3.18 11.25 -2.75
N PRO A 53 -2.02 11.53 -2.11
CA PRO A 53 -1.36 10.57 -1.22
C PRO A 53 -2.24 10.11 -0.04
N LEU A 54 -3.10 10.99 0.47
CA LEU A 54 -4.04 10.68 1.56
C LEU A 54 -5.43 10.21 1.08
N SER A 55 -5.63 9.97 -0.22
CA SER A 55 -6.91 9.44 -0.70
C SER A 55 -7.14 8.01 -0.19
N ALA A 56 -8.42 7.66 0.02
CA ALA A 56 -8.84 6.33 0.44
C ALA A 56 -8.52 5.26 -0.62
N CYS A 57 -7.91 4.15 -0.18
CA CYS A 57 -7.71 2.94 -0.97
C CYS A 57 -8.00 1.71 -0.12
N ILE A 58 -8.18 0.57 -0.78
CA ILE A 58 -8.32 -0.74 -0.13
C ILE A 58 -6.96 -1.43 -0.16
N ASP A 59 -6.47 -1.83 1.01
CA ASP A 59 -5.24 -2.62 1.18
C ASP A 59 -5.59 -4.07 1.48
N HIS A 60 -4.77 -4.99 0.95
CA HIS A 60 -4.81 -6.40 1.29
C HIS A 60 -3.86 -6.64 2.48
N ILE A 61 -4.38 -7.03 3.65
CA ILE A 61 -3.57 -7.28 4.86
C ILE A 61 -2.45 -8.26 4.54
N ILE A 62 -2.80 -9.40 3.95
CA ILE A 62 -1.90 -10.37 3.33
C ILE A 62 -1.88 -10.08 1.82
N PRO A 63 -0.75 -9.65 1.25
CA PRO A 63 -0.61 -9.42 -0.18
C PRO A 63 -0.96 -10.67 -0.98
N VAL A 64 -1.63 -10.49 -2.12
CA VAL A 64 -2.01 -11.60 -3.02
C VAL A 64 -0.78 -12.40 -3.49
N SER A 65 0.37 -11.74 -3.67
CA SER A 65 1.64 -12.40 -4.02
C SER A 65 2.13 -13.40 -2.96
N LYS A 66 1.67 -13.27 -1.71
CA LYS A 66 2.02 -14.14 -0.58
C LYS A 66 0.92 -15.14 -0.24
N GLY A 67 -0.05 -15.33 -1.13
CA GLY A 67 -1.16 -16.27 -0.95
C GLY A 67 -2.39 -15.68 -0.23
N GLY A 68 -2.46 -14.36 -0.06
CA GLY A 68 -3.66 -13.70 0.45
C GLY A 68 -4.84 -13.82 -0.51
N HIS A 69 -6.05 -14.07 0.02
CA HIS A 69 -7.26 -14.14 -0.80
C HIS A 69 -7.61 -12.75 -1.34
N PRO A 70 -7.85 -12.58 -2.66
CA PRO A 70 -8.00 -11.26 -3.28
C PRO A 70 -9.32 -10.55 -2.92
N SER A 71 -10.34 -11.30 -2.51
CA SER A 71 -11.71 -10.77 -2.30
C SER A 71 -12.25 -11.01 -0.89
N ASP A 72 -11.47 -11.60 0.01
CA ASP A 72 -11.96 -11.91 1.36
C ASP A 72 -12.05 -10.63 2.19
N ILE A 73 -13.21 -10.36 2.77
CA ILE A 73 -13.45 -9.16 3.59
C ILE A 73 -12.51 -9.09 4.80
N GLN A 74 -12.10 -10.25 5.35
CA GLN A 74 -11.16 -10.30 6.47
C GLN A 74 -9.74 -9.94 6.06
N ASN A 75 -9.42 -10.07 4.76
CA ASN A 75 -8.12 -9.70 4.21
C ASN A 75 -8.10 -8.27 3.64
N LEU A 76 -9.23 -7.55 3.65
CA LEU A 76 -9.34 -6.20 3.10
C LEU A 76 -9.50 -5.18 4.22
N GLN A 77 -8.75 -4.08 4.14
CA GLN A 77 -8.85 -2.98 5.08
C GLN A 77 -8.79 -1.62 4.40
N LEU A 78 -9.36 -0.60 5.05
CA LEU A 78 -9.22 0.78 4.61
C LEU A 78 -7.79 1.27 4.86
N ALA A 79 -7.19 1.92 3.87
CA ALA A 79 -5.87 2.54 4.00
C ALA A 79 -5.75 3.84 3.21
N HIS A 80 -4.80 4.70 3.57
CA HIS A 80 -4.37 5.80 2.70
C HIS A 80 -3.53 5.25 1.53
N MET A 81 -3.61 5.92 0.37
CA MET A 81 -2.79 5.58 -0.81
C MET A 81 -1.29 5.55 -0.50
N CYS A 82 -0.77 6.52 0.26
CA CYS A 82 0.65 6.57 0.65
C CYS A 82 1.03 5.42 1.57
N CYS A 83 0.17 5.07 2.53
CA CYS A 83 0.39 3.97 3.47
C CYS A 83 0.41 2.62 2.75
N ASN A 84 -0.55 2.39 1.85
CA ASN A 84 -0.61 1.17 1.03
C ASN A 84 0.65 1.04 0.16
N ARG A 85 1.05 2.13 -0.51
CA ARG A 85 2.29 2.16 -1.32
C ARG A 85 3.55 1.88 -0.47
N MET A 86 3.61 2.40 0.76
CA MET A 86 4.72 2.17 1.67
C MET A 86 4.77 0.73 2.20
N LYS A 87 3.60 0.12 2.47
CA LYS A 87 3.47 -1.27 2.91
C LYS A 87 3.94 -2.25 1.82
N SER A 88 3.54 -2.05 0.57
CA SER A 88 3.91 -2.96 -0.54
C SER A 88 3.49 -4.40 -0.21
N ASP A 89 4.29 -5.37 -0.61
CA ASP A 89 4.22 -6.80 -0.34
C ASP A 89 4.74 -7.21 1.05
N LYS A 90 5.02 -6.25 1.95
CA LYS A 90 5.47 -6.55 3.31
C LYS A 90 4.29 -7.01 4.16
N LEU A 91 4.49 -8.10 4.91
CA LEU A 91 3.54 -8.51 5.94
C LEU A 91 3.85 -7.66 7.17
N THR A 92 2.89 -6.87 7.63
CA THR A 92 3.05 -5.99 8.78
C THR A 92 3.07 -6.85 10.06
N ALA A 93 4.19 -7.49 10.36
CA ALA A 93 4.38 -8.21 11.63
C ALA A 93 4.66 -7.25 12.79
N GLU A 94 4.97 -5.98 12.51
CA GLU A 94 5.42 -5.04 13.54
C GLU A 94 4.73 -3.70 13.29
N LYS A 95 3.89 -3.27 14.24
CA LYS A 95 3.62 -1.85 14.43
C LYS A 95 4.99 -1.19 14.50
N GLN A 96 5.36 -0.44 13.47
CA GLN A 96 6.57 0.39 13.55
C GLN A 96 6.24 1.51 14.52
N GLU A 97 6.48 1.22 15.80
CA GLU A 97 6.53 2.21 16.86
C GLU A 97 7.67 3.17 16.51
N PHE A 98 7.34 4.31 15.93
CA PHE A 98 8.26 5.44 15.72
C PHE A 98 8.69 6.09 17.05
N SER A 99 8.57 5.41 18.19
CA SER A 99 8.78 5.93 19.54
C SER A 99 10.21 5.72 20.07
N THR A 100 11.02 4.85 19.47
CA THR A 100 12.43 4.71 19.85
C THR A 100 13.31 5.47 18.87
N GLY A 101 13.98 6.52 19.37
CA GLY A 101 14.94 7.36 18.66
C GLY A 101 16.19 6.61 18.21
N ILE A 102 16.00 5.65 17.30
CA ILE A 102 17.07 5.03 16.53
C ILE A 102 17.17 5.88 15.26
N GLU A 103 18.21 6.72 15.19
CA GLU A 103 18.63 7.30 13.91
C GLU A 103 19.05 6.16 12.99
N LEU A 104 18.09 5.64 12.23
CA LEU A 104 18.37 4.78 11.10
C LEU A 104 19.24 5.59 10.14
N VAL A 105 20.52 5.20 10.03
CA VAL A 105 21.42 5.72 8.99
C VAL A 105 20.83 5.33 7.64
N SER A 106 20.00 6.22 7.12
CA SER A 106 19.45 6.17 5.77
C SER A 106 20.56 6.53 4.78
N ASN A 107 20.51 6.01 3.55
CA ASN A 107 21.36 6.52 2.45
C ASN A 107 21.22 8.04 2.22
N ARG A 108 20.21 8.70 2.82
CA ARG A 108 20.03 10.16 2.83
C ARG A 108 20.87 10.88 3.90
N ASN A 109 21.36 10.15 4.89
CA ASN A 109 22.16 10.62 6.01
C ASN A 109 23.46 9.80 6.11
N LEU A 110 24.01 9.43 4.95
CA LEU A 110 25.32 8.79 4.89
C LEU A 110 26.35 9.89 5.20
N PRO A 111 27.20 9.73 6.24
CA PRO A 111 28.23 10.71 6.51
C PRO A 111 29.09 10.85 5.26
N LEU A 112 29.11 12.06 4.70
CA LEU A 112 29.96 12.36 3.56
C LEU A 112 31.41 12.18 4.03
N THR A 113 32.11 11.24 3.42
CA THR A 113 33.52 10.97 3.71
C THR A 113 34.45 12.09 3.22
N PHE A 114 33.88 13.12 2.58
CA PHE A 114 34.60 14.20 1.95
C PHE A 114 33.86 15.53 2.15
N ASP A 115 34.53 16.51 2.74
CA ASP A 115 34.03 17.87 2.90
C ASP A 115 34.43 18.72 1.69
N TRP A 116 33.42 19.12 0.92
CA TRP A 116 33.55 19.91 -0.30
C TRP A 116 33.70 21.41 -0.02
N LYS A 117 33.57 21.84 1.24
CA LYS A 117 33.82 23.24 1.63
C LYS A 117 35.30 23.53 1.91
N THR A 118 36.12 22.49 2.01
CA THR A 118 37.55 22.59 2.29
C THR A 118 38.43 22.37 1.04
N VAL A 119 37.83 22.42 -0.16
CA VAL A 119 38.52 22.33 -1.45
C VAL A 119 38.55 23.70 -2.13
#